data_AF-A0A7X3YU83-F1
#
_entry.id   AF-A0A7X3YU83-F1
#
_cell.length_a   1.000
_cell.length_b   1.000
_cell.length_c   1.000
_cell.angle_alpha   90.00
_cell.angle_beta   90.00
_cell.angle_gamma   90.00
#
_symmetry.space_group_name_H-M   'P 1'
#
loop_
_entity.id
_entity.type
_entity.pdbx_description
1 polymer ?
#
loop_
_entity_poly.entity_id
_entity_poly.type
_entity_poly.pdbx_seq_one_letter_code
_entity_poly.pdbx_strand_id
1 'polypeptide(L)'
;DVKEFVVFCEQCRNIAESELCDICQDPQRDRTKILVVEEPSTLHAIDQSRGYKGLYHVLMGSLSPLDGVGPSDIRARELEARVRDGGVQEVIVATNPTIEGEATAIYLTKLLKPYGVKVSRIAYGIPVGMDIEYADDVTLTKSIEGRREL
;
A
#
# COMPACT_ATOMS: atom_id res chain seq x y z
N ASP A 1 -12.71 5.42 -32.79
CA ASP A 1 -12.54 6.22 -31.56
C ASP A 1 -13.10 5.49 -30.36
N VAL A 2 -12.32 4.58 -29.78
CA VAL A 2 -12.65 3.97 -28.49
C VAL A 2 -11.92 4.80 -27.44
N LYS A 3 -12.63 5.75 -26.82
CA LYS A 3 -12.22 6.20 -25.47
C LYS A 3 -12.43 4.97 -24.59
N GLU A 4 -11.37 4.21 -24.35
CA GLU A 4 -11.38 3.14 -23.36
C GLU A 4 -11.84 3.76 -22.03
N PHE A 5 -12.95 3.25 -21.50
CA PHE A 5 -13.49 3.71 -20.24
C PHE A 5 -12.62 3.12 -19.12
N VAL A 6 -11.59 3.86 -18.74
CA VAL A 6 -10.82 3.59 -17.53
C VAL A 6 -11.72 3.87 -16.34
N VAL A 7 -11.98 2.84 -15.53
CA VAL A 7 -12.72 2.92 -14.28
C VAL A 7 -11.82 2.55 -13.10
N PHE A 8 -12.28 2.81 -11.88
CA PHE A 8 -11.61 2.32 -10.67
C PHE A 8 -12.21 0.99 -10.25
N CYS A 9 -11.35 -0.01 -10.08
CA CYS A 9 -11.70 -1.32 -9.55
C CYS A 9 -12.51 -1.17 -8.25
N GLU A 10 -13.68 -1.81 -8.19
CA GLU A 10 -14.58 -1.70 -7.05
C GLU A 10 -13.96 -2.26 -5.75
N GLN A 11 -13.02 -3.18 -5.87
CA GLN A 11 -12.37 -3.82 -4.73
C GLN A 11 -11.09 -3.09 -4.29
N CYS A 12 -10.13 -2.89 -5.18
CA CYS A 12 -8.81 -2.34 -4.80
C CYS A 12 -8.61 -0.88 -5.16
N ARG A 13 -9.57 -0.26 -5.87
CA ARG A 13 -9.47 1.11 -6.38
C ARG A 13 -8.32 1.34 -7.36
N ASN A 14 -7.64 0.28 -7.83
CA ASN A 14 -6.72 0.40 -8.96
C ASN A 14 -7.46 0.79 -10.25
N ILE A 15 -6.72 1.30 -11.24
CA ILE A 15 -7.20 1.45 -12.61
C ILE A 15 -7.58 0.09 -13.19
N ALA A 16 -8.74 0.01 -13.85
CA ALA A 16 -9.27 -1.19 -14.48
C ALA A 16 -10.04 -0.84 -15.77
N GLU A 17 -10.15 -1.83 -16.67
CA GLU A 17 -10.98 -1.79 -17.88
C GLU A 17 -12.39 -2.38 -17.64
N SER A 18 -12.64 -2.92 -16.44
CA SER A 18 -13.92 -3.48 -16.01
C SER A 18 -14.15 -3.21 -14.51
N GLU A 19 -15.24 -3.72 -13.94
CA GLU A 19 -15.58 -3.54 -12.51
C GLU A 19 -14.46 -4.01 -11.57
N LEU A 20 -13.74 -5.08 -11.93
CA LEU A 20 -12.60 -5.61 -11.18
C LEU A 20 -11.35 -5.57 -12.05
N CYS A 21 -10.21 -5.17 -11.49
CA CYS A 21 -8.93 -5.28 -12.20
C CYS A 21 -8.45 -6.73 -12.28
N ASP A 22 -7.56 -7.03 -13.23
CA ASP A 22 -7.00 -8.36 -13.45
C ASP A 22 -6.40 -8.99 -12.19
N ILE A 23 -5.78 -8.18 -11.33
CA ILE A 23 -5.18 -8.66 -10.06
C ILE A 23 -6.26 -9.13 -9.08
N CYS A 24 -7.41 -8.45 -9.01
CA CYS A 24 -8.51 -8.86 -8.14
C CYS A 24 -9.26 -10.09 -8.69
N GLN A 25 -9.31 -10.24 -10.01
CA GLN A 25 -9.92 -11.38 -10.68
C GLN A 25 -9.04 -12.65 -10.61
N ASP A 26 -7.72 -12.49 -10.55
CA ASP A 26 -6.76 -13.60 -10.55
C ASP A 26 -6.93 -14.53 -9.34
N PRO A 27 -7.36 -15.80 -9.54
CA PRO A 27 -7.58 -16.74 -8.46
C PRO A 27 -6.29 -17.25 -7.81
N GLN A 28 -5.12 -17.03 -8.44
CA GLN A 28 -3.82 -17.44 -7.90
C GLN A 28 -3.28 -16.47 -6.83
N ARG A 29 -3.91 -15.30 -6.66
CA ARG A 29 -3.50 -14.31 -5.66
C ARG A 29 -3.93 -14.71 -4.25
N ASP A 30 -3.07 -14.43 -3.30
CA ASP A 30 -3.34 -14.62 -1.88
C ASP A 30 -4.31 -13.54 -1.39
N ARG A 31 -5.57 -13.94 -1.21
CA ARG A 31 -6.64 -13.05 -0.73
C ARG A 31 -6.53 -12.69 0.75
N THR A 32 -5.66 -13.36 1.50
CA THR A 32 -5.46 -13.11 2.93
C THR A 32 -4.53 -11.92 3.20
N LYS A 33 -3.87 -11.40 2.17
CA LYS A 33 -2.92 -10.29 2.30
C LYS A 33 -3.30 -9.14 1.39
N ILE A 34 -3.24 -7.92 1.93
CA ILE A 34 -3.45 -6.68 1.19
C ILE A 34 -2.24 -5.78 1.33
N LEU A 35 -1.63 -5.38 0.22
CA LEU A 35 -0.60 -4.35 0.18
C LEU A 35 -1.23 -3.01 -0.21
N VAL A 36 -1.15 -2.05 0.70
CA VAL A 36 -1.75 -0.71 0.56
C VAL A 36 -0.71 0.24 -0.01
N VAL A 37 -1.04 0.92 -1.11
CA VAL A 37 -0.21 1.95 -1.74
C VAL A 37 -0.97 3.27 -1.86
N GLU A 38 -0.23 4.37 -2.05
CA GLU A 38 -0.84 5.69 -2.30
C GLU A 38 -1.43 5.77 -3.70
N GLU A 39 -0.69 5.31 -4.71
CA GLU A 39 -1.00 5.55 -6.13
C GLU A 39 -1.01 4.26 -6.98
N PRO A 40 -1.80 4.22 -8.09
CA PRO A 40 -1.80 3.08 -9.02
C PRO A 40 -0.43 2.77 -9.62
N SER A 41 0.41 3.79 -9.84
CA SER A 41 1.76 3.64 -10.39
C SER A 41 2.66 2.80 -9.47
N THR A 42 2.56 3.00 -8.16
CA THR A 42 3.30 2.23 -7.16
C THR A 42 2.86 0.76 -7.16
N LEU A 43 1.56 0.50 -7.24
CA LEU A 43 1.04 -0.87 -7.40
C LEU A 43 1.64 -1.54 -8.62
N HIS A 44 1.63 -0.86 -9.78
CA HIS A 44 2.15 -1.41 -11.02
C HIS A 44 3.64 -1.74 -10.93
N ALA A 45 4.45 -0.84 -10.35
CA ALA A 45 5.87 -1.06 -10.13
C ALA A 45 6.13 -2.31 -9.25
N ILE A 46 5.35 -2.49 -8.18
CA ILE A 46 5.49 -3.66 -7.29
C ILE A 46 5.06 -4.95 -8.01
N ASP A 47 3.93 -4.94 -8.72
CA ASP A 47 3.43 -6.15 -9.40
C ASP A 47 4.38 -6.60 -10.53
N GLN A 48 4.98 -5.65 -11.26
CA GLN A 48 6.02 -5.94 -12.26
C GLN A 48 7.25 -6.66 -11.66
N SER A 49 7.60 -6.39 -10.40
CA SER A 49 8.70 -7.10 -9.73
C SER A 49 8.44 -8.59 -9.53
N ARG A 50 7.17 -9.02 -9.63
CA ARG A 50 6.67 -10.39 -9.37
C ARG A 50 6.98 -10.93 -7.96
N GLY A 51 7.49 -10.10 -7.06
CA GLY A 51 7.86 -10.47 -5.69
C GLY A 51 6.69 -10.52 -4.71
N TYR A 52 5.54 -9.95 -5.07
CA TYR A 52 4.33 -9.95 -4.24
C TYR A 52 3.19 -10.73 -4.91
N LYS A 53 2.49 -11.56 -4.14
CA LYS A 53 1.41 -12.44 -4.62
C LYS A 53 0.06 -12.18 -3.95
N GLY A 54 -0.02 -11.24 -3.02
CA GLY A 54 -1.28 -10.85 -2.40
C GLY A 54 -2.09 -9.88 -3.26
N LEU A 55 -3.16 -9.36 -2.68
CA LEU A 55 -3.99 -8.32 -3.29
C LEU A 55 -3.45 -6.92 -2.96
N TYR A 56 -3.93 -5.92 -3.67
CA TYR A 56 -3.60 -4.52 -3.40
C TYR A 56 -4.79 -3.72 -2.91
N HIS A 57 -4.51 -2.52 -2.42
CA HIS A 57 -5.47 -1.44 -2.25
C HIS A 57 -4.79 -0.09 -2.52
N VAL A 58 -5.42 0.76 -3.33
CA VAL A 58 -4.91 2.08 -3.70
C VAL A 58 -5.68 3.16 -2.95
N LEU A 59 -4.98 3.98 -2.17
CA LEU A 59 -5.57 5.03 -1.34
C LEU A 59 -5.97 6.28 -2.13
N MET A 60 -5.41 6.49 -3.31
CA MET A 60 -5.55 7.73 -4.10
C MET A 60 -4.97 8.93 -3.35
N GLY A 61 -3.75 8.77 -2.86
CA GLY A 61 -3.01 9.79 -2.12
C GLY A 61 -2.78 9.44 -0.65
N SER A 62 -2.38 10.45 0.12
CA SER A 62 -2.02 10.38 1.53
C SER A 62 -2.66 11.52 2.32
N LEU A 63 -2.72 11.39 3.65
CA LEU A 63 -3.22 12.44 4.54
C LEU A 63 -2.30 13.65 4.50
N SER A 64 -2.85 14.80 4.13
CA SER A 64 -2.16 16.09 4.16
C SER A 64 -3.05 17.15 4.81
N PRO A 65 -2.91 17.40 6.13
CA PRO A 65 -3.64 18.47 6.79
C PRO A 65 -3.34 19.85 6.21
N LEU A 66 -2.13 20.05 5.65
CA LEU A 66 -1.72 21.30 5.04
C LEU A 66 -2.48 21.57 3.74
N ASP A 67 -2.75 20.52 2.95
CA ASP A 67 -3.53 20.61 1.71
C ASP A 67 -5.04 20.38 1.92
N GLY A 68 -5.47 20.22 3.18
CA GLY A 68 -6.86 19.94 3.53
C GLY A 68 -7.34 18.53 3.16
N VAL A 69 -6.42 17.59 2.89
CA VAL A 69 -6.72 16.20 2.55
C VAL A 69 -6.89 15.38 3.82
N GLY A 70 -8.12 14.95 4.09
CA GLY A 70 -8.49 14.20 5.26
C GLY A 70 -8.75 12.71 4.99
N PRO A 71 -9.12 11.94 6.03
CA PRO A 71 -9.42 10.52 5.90
C PRO A 71 -10.57 10.15 4.98
N SER A 72 -11.48 11.08 4.68
CA SER A 72 -12.56 10.89 3.72
C SER A 72 -12.12 11.02 2.27
N ASP A 73 -10.97 11.66 2.05
CA ASP A 73 -10.45 11.99 0.72
C ASP A 73 -9.51 10.89 0.21
N ILE A 74 -8.93 10.13 1.13
CA ILE A 74 -8.22 8.89 0.83
C ILE A 74 -9.19 7.70 0.95
N ARG A 75 -9.04 6.70 0.08
CA ARG A 75 -9.91 5.50 -0.03
C ARG A 75 -9.80 4.51 1.14
N ALA A 76 -9.50 5.01 2.34
CA ALA A 76 -9.27 4.21 3.52
C ALA A 76 -10.55 3.52 4.06
N ARG A 77 -11.74 4.09 3.81
CA ARG A 77 -13.01 3.47 4.22
C ARG A 77 -13.30 2.20 3.42
N GLU A 78 -12.97 2.20 2.14
CA GLU A 78 -13.10 1.04 1.26
C GLU A 78 -12.11 -0.05 1.66
N LEU A 79 -10.90 0.31 2.13
CA LEU A 79 -9.97 -0.66 2.74
C LEU A 79 -10.53 -1.25 4.03
N GLU A 80 -11.05 -0.40 4.92
CA GLU A 80 -11.64 -0.83 6.19
C GLU A 80 -12.79 -1.82 5.96
N ALA A 81 -13.67 -1.54 5.00
CA ALA A 81 -14.77 -2.44 4.63
C ALA A 81 -14.24 -3.83 4.23
N ARG A 82 -13.19 -3.88 3.39
CA ARG A 82 -12.58 -5.16 2.98
C ARG A 82 -12.00 -5.96 4.12
N VAL A 83 -11.40 -5.29 5.11
CA VAL A 83 -10.86 -5.97 6.30
C VAL A 83 -12.00 -6.45 7.20
N ARG A 84 -13.03 -5.63 7.36
CA ARG A 84 -14.21 -5.95 8.18
C ARG A 84 -15.01 -7.14 7.65
N ASP A 85 -15.13 -7.27 6.33
CA ASP A 85 -15.84 -8.37 5.68
C ASP A 85 -15.15 -9.74 5.91
N GLY A 86 -13.93 -9.74 6.45
CA GLY A 86 -13.21 -10.92 6.91
C GLY A 86 -12.27 -11.53 5.86
N GLY A 87 -11.52 -12.55 6.27
CA GLY A 87 -10.58 -13.29 5.40
C GLY A 87 -9.21 -12.66 5.22
N VAL A 88 -9.04 -11.37 5.54
CA VAL A 88 -7.72 -10.69 5.54
C VAL A 88 -6.98 -11.00 6.85
N GLN A 89 -5.78 -11.55 6.74
CA GLN A 89 -4.88 -11.84 7.86
C GLN A 89 -3.80 -10.77 8.03
N GLU A 90 -3.37 -10.13 6.94
CA GLU A 90 -2.32 -9.11 6.98
C GLU A 90 -2.60 -7.94 6.03
N VAL A 91 -2.38 -6.73 6.53
CA VAL A 91 -2.35 -5.50 5.76
C VAL A 91 -0.94 -4.93 5.82
N ILE A 92 -0.28 -4.84 4.66
CA ILE A 92 1.07 -4.32 4.49
C ILE A 92 0.95 -2.88 4.00
N VAL A 93 1.41 -1.92 4.79
CA VAL A 93 1.36 -0.49 4.46
C VAL A 93 2.63 -0.08 3.72
N ALA A 94 2.48 0.26 2.44
CA ALA A 94 3.54 0.73 1.54
C ALA A 94 3.26 2.17 1.05
N THR A 95 2.79 3.04 1.95
CA THR A 95 2.82 4.50 1.74
C THR A 95 4.26 5.01 1.72
N ASN A 96 4.50 6.14 1.05
CA ASN A 96 5.81 6.73 0.86
C ASN A 96 6.48 7.08 2.21
N PRO A 97 7.83 7.11 2.28
CA PRO A 97 8.57 7.47 3.48
C PRO A 97 8.60 9.00 3.71
N THR A 98 7.48 9.69 3.51
CA THR A 98 7.32 11.14 3.76
C THR A 98 6.52 11.37 5.04
N ILE A 99 6.45 12.62 5.52
CA ILE A 99 5.67 12.97 6.72
C ILE A 99 4.20 12.56 6.55
N GLU A 100 3.63 12.84 5.38
CA GLU A 100 2.25 12.52 5.01
C GLU A 100 2.04 11.00 4.91
N GLY A 101 2.99 10.29 4.28
CA GLY A 101 2.95 8.84 4.17
C GLY A 101 3.06 8.13 5.52
N GLU A 102 3.89 8.64 6.43
CA GLU A 102 3.99 8.15 7.82
C GLU A 102 2.72 8.43 8.63
N ALA A 103 2.17 9.64 8.53
CA ALA A 103 0.90 10.00 9.16
C ALA A 103 -0.23 9.08 8.68
N THR A 104 -0.27 8.80 7.38
CA THR A 104 -1.22 7.88 6.76
C THR A 104 -1.03 6.46 7.27
N ALA A 105 0.21 5.97 7.38
CA ALA A 105 0.47 4.63 7.90
C ALA A 105 0.03 4.46 9.36
N ILE A 106 0.30 5.46 10.21
CA ILE A 106 -0.17 5.47 11.61
C ILE A 106 -1.68 5.50 11.68
N TYR A 107 -2.34 6.31 10.84
CA TYR A 107 -3.79 6.38 10.74
C TYR A 107 -4.39 5.02 10.37
N LEU A 108 -3.91 4.39 9.29
CA LEU A 108 -4.37 3.08 8.85
C LEU A 108 -4.17 2.00 9.92
N THR A 109 -3.03 2.04 10.63
CA THR A 109 -2.77 1.12 11.74
C THR A 109 -3.84 1.25 12.84
N LYS A 110 -4.20 2.49 13.21
CA LYS A 110 -5.25 2.74 14.22
C LYS A 110 -6.63 2.34 13.72
N LEU A 111 -6.93 2.61 12.44
CA LEU A 111 -8.19 2.27 11.80
C LEU A 111 -8.43 0.76 11.76
N LEU A 112 -7.40 -0.02 11.44
CA LEU A 112 -7.52 -1.46 11.21
C LEU A 112 -7.34 -2.31 12.48
N LYS A 113 -6.71 -1.77 13.53
CA LYS A 113 -6.46 -2.46 14.80
C LYS A 113 -7.69 -3.13 15.44
N PRO A 114 -8.91 -2.53 15.44
CA PRO A 114 -10.09 -3.15 16.04
C PRO A 114 -10.51 -4.46 15.38
N TYR A 115 -10.12 -4.70 14.12
CA TYR A 115 -10.49 -5.91 13.37
C TYR A 115 -9.52 -7.08 13.60
N GLY A 116 -8.48 -6.90 14.42
CA GLY A 116 -7.53 -7.98 14.76
C GLY A 116 -6.62 -8.43 13.62
N VAL A 117 -6.59 -7.69 12.51
CA VAL A 117 -5.67 -7.97 11.39
C VAL A 117 -4.25 -7.58 11.75
N LYS A 118 -3.26 -8.36 11.28
CA LYS A 118 -1.85 -7.96 11.40
C LYS A 118 -1.61 -6.76 10.48
N VAL A 119 -1.12 -5.65 11.02
CA VAL A 119 -0.67 -4.51 10.22
C VAL A 119 0.86 -4.48 10.22
N SER A 120 1.47 -4.50 9.04
CA SER A 120 2.93 -4.43 8.87
C SER A 120 3.31 -3.26 7.97
N ARG A 121 4.56 -2.81 8.05
CA ARG A 121 5.12 -1.71 7.25
C ARG A 121 6.18 -2.29 6.31
N ILE A 122 6.27 -1.75 5.09
CA ILE A 122 7.41 -2.06 4.21
C ILE A 122 8.72 -1.63 4.88
N ALA A 123 9.81 -2.36 4.62
CA ALA A 123 11.11 -2.02 5.18
C ALA A 123 11.65 -0.73 4.55
N TYR A 124 12.29 0.10 5.38
CA TYR A 124 13.16 1.17 4.93
C TYR A 124 14.58 0.62 4.83
N GLY A 125 15.32 1.00 3.79
CA GLY A 125 16.63 0.43 3.57
C GLY A 125 17.41 1.08 2.46
N ILE A 126 18.69 0.74 2.42
CA ILE A 126 19.59 1.07 1.32
C ILE A 126 19.21 0.22 0.09
N PRO A 127 19.06 0.82 -1.11
CA PRO A 127 18.82 0.07 -2.35
C PRO A 127 19.91 -0.97 -2.62
N VAL A 128 19.51 -2.12 -3.18
CA VAL A 128 20.47 -3.15 -3.60
C VAL A 128 21.34 -2.59 -4.74
N GLY A 129 22.66 -2.73 -4.60
CA GLY A 129 23.64 -2.24 -5.58
C GLY A 129 24.08 -0.79 -5.37
N MET A 130 23.60 -0.12 -4.32
CA MET A 130 24.12 1.17 -3.86
C MET A 130 25.20 0.95 -2.79
N ASP A 131 26.33 1.66 -2.90
CA ASP A 131 27.33 1.67 -1.84
C ASP A 131 26.81 2.49 -0.64
N ILE A 132 27.06 1.98 0.57
CA ILE A 132 26.53 2.53 1.82
C ILE A 132 26.95 3.99 2.03
N GLU A 133 28.13 4.38 1.55
CA GLU A 133 28.67 5.75 1.69
C GLU A 133 27.86 6.83 0.94
N TYR A 134 26.99 6.44 0.00
CA TYR A 134 26.13 7.37 -0.74
C TYR A 134 24.69 7.44 -0.20
N ALA A 135 24.35 6.66 0.83
CA ALA A 135 23.05 6.73 1.47
C ALA A 135 22.98 7.96 2.41
N ASP A 136 21.82 8.60 2.48
CA ASP A 136 21.57 9.70 3.42
C ASP A 136 21.46 9.22 4.88
N ASP A 137 21.69 10.13 5.82
CA ASP A 137 21.71 9.84 7.26
C ASP A 137 20.42 9.20 7.77
N VAL A 138 19.26 9.59 7.20
CA VAL A 138 17.96 9.05 7.61
C VAL A 138 17.82 7.61 7.14
N THR A 139 18.17 7.32 5.88
CA THR A 139 18.18 5.97 5.33
C THR A 139 19.15 5.06 6.09
N LEU A 140 20.35 5.54 6.42
CA LEU A 140 21.33 4.78 7.22
C LEU A 140 20.79 4.43 8.60
N THR A 141 20.24 5.42 9.31
CA THR A 141 19.64 5.22 10.64
C THR A 141 18.52 4.19 10.57
N LYS A 142 17.59 4.33 9.62
CA LYS A 142 16.46 3.42 9.44
C LYS A 142 16.89 2.01 9.07
N SER A 143 17.95 1.87 8.27
CA SER A 143 18.51 0.57 7.89
C SER A 143 19.12 -0.17 9.09
N ILE A 144 19.78 0.55 10.00
CA ILE A 144 20.36 -0.02 11.24
C ILE A 144 19.26 -0.43 12.23
N GLU A 145 18.22 0.40 12.37
CA GLU A 145 17.03 0.08 13.17
C GLU A 145 16.32 -1.18 12.64
N GLY A 146 16.21 -1.31 11.32
CA GLY A 146 15.56 -2.42 10.61
C GLY A 146 16.44 -3.65 10.37
N ARG A 147 17.62 -3.75 11.00
CA ARG A 147 18.54 -4.88 10.81
C ARG A 147 17.88 -6.21 11.20
N ARG A 148 18.23 -7.29 10.50
CA ARG A 148 17.71 -8.64 10.72
C ARG A 148 18.81 -9.56 11.23
N GLU A 149 18.46 -10.50 12.09
CA GLU A 149 19.34 -11.61 12.46
C GLU A 149 19.55 -12.55 11.27
N LEU A 150 20.70 -13.23 11.23
CA LEU A 150 21.09 -14.21 10.20
C LEU A 150 21.01 -15.63 10.75
#